data_AF-A0A2W4P071-F1
#
_entry.id   AF-A0A2W4P071-F1
#
_cell.length_a   1.000
_cell.length_b   1.000
_cell.length_c   1.000
_cell.angle_alpha   90.00
_cell.angle_beta   90.00
_cell.angle_gamma   90.00
#
_symmetry.space_group_name_H-M   'P 1'
#
loop_
_entity.id
_entity.type
_entity.pdbx_description
1 polymer ?
#
loop_
_entity_poly.entity_id
_entity_poly.type
_entity_poly.pdbx_seq_one_letter_code
_entity_poly.pdbx_strand_id
1 'polypeptide(L)'
;MNVTLHGFSHTWPDDVDILLVGPGGQSVLLMSDAGGGGETNVVNNITLTFDQSSVNLLSDEGPLQTGVYLPTDYPGASTPDAVPPAPPGPYVSTLDIFNGTDPNGIWSLYVQDDTPGDSGIINGGWSLEITTGSPPAITSSPTAIVTAGTPFTHTFTATGDPAPTLSYANANLPPEITLLGDTLFGTPITAGNYTIDVIASNKVAPDAMQTFTLTVVNAPGMPQPTASPTPNFPPPPASPHAEDVNLTDDDTVRTFVPEQWLDSIHVRVLYQNGQPAQWRGNDLYHAGNIGVQGVLDLGVWQAIDIFTTSGLNYFDGGVVFCLRGEGTLIWLAASRAPRIAEVISSHSIAAYPGYTCATIFEPGLLVLVQANPSL
;
A
#
# COMPACT_ATOMS: atom_id res chain seq x y z
N MET A 1 10.51 -3.23 22.16
CA MET A 1 9.82 -3.19 23.47
C MET A 1 10.72 -3.87 24.49
N ASN A 2 10.60 -3.52 25.77
CA ASN A 2 11.35 -4.15 26.85
C ASN A 2 10.41 -4.77 27.88
N VAL A 3 10.84 -5.88 28.48
CA VAL A 3 10.15 -6.53 29.59
C VAL A 3 11.08 -6.57 30.78
N THR A 4 10.67 -6.05 31.93
CA THR A 4 11.52 -6.03 33.13
C THR A 4 10.88 -6.77 34.27
N LEU A 5 11.63 -7.68 34.89
CA LEU A 5 11.30 -8.34 36.15
C LEU A 5 12.06 -7.63 37.27
N HIS A 6 11.34 -7.05 38.22
CA HIS A 6 11.91 -6.29 39.32
C HIS A 6 12.03 -7.15 40.56
N GLY A 7 13.24 -7.29 41.10
CA GLY A 7 13.47 -8.03 42.35
C GLY A 7 13.20 -9.53 42.22
N PHE A 8 13.62 -10.13 41.11
CA PHE A 8 13.61 -11.58 40.91
C PHE A 8 14.57 -12.26 41.90
N SER A 9 14.04 -13.25 42.62
CA SER A 9 14.80 -14.12 43.53
C SER A 9 14.36 -15.56 43.31
N HIS A 10 15.29 -16.50 43.28
CA HIS A 10 15.02 -17.93 43.23
C HIS A 10 16.18 -18.70 43.86
N THR A 11 15.88 -19.80 44.53
CA THR A 11 16.92 -20.71 45.06
C THR A 11 17.48 -21.66 44.00
N TRP A 12 16.79 -21.80 42.87
CA TRP A 12 17.22 -22.58 41.72
C TRP A 12 16.68 -21.95 40.42
N PRO A 13 17.34 -20.91 39.87
CA PRO A 13 16.77 -20.14 38.76
C PRO A 13 16.58 -20.95 37.47
N ASP A 14 17.32 -22.04 37.31
CA ASP A 14 17.23 -22.96 36.17
C ASP A 14 15.80 -23.48 35.95
N ASP A 15 15.10 -23.78 37.05
CA ASP A 15 13.77 -24.39 37.01
C ASP A 15 12.67 -23.38 36.64
N VAL A 16 13.02 -22.11 36.38
CA VAL A 16 12.06 -21.02 36.17
C VAL A 16 11.89 -20.67 34.70
N ASP A 17 10.70 -20.98 34.18
CA ASP A 17 10.27 -20.60 32.83
C ASP A 17 9.31 -19.41 32.88
N ILE A 18 9.54 -18.44 31.99
CA ILE A 18 8.78 -17.19 31.95
C ILE A 18 8.28 -16.92 30.54
N LEU A 19 6.96 -17.04 30.38
CA LEU A 19 6.26 -16.79 29.12
C LEU A 19 5.51 -15.46 29.18
N LEU A 20 5.72 -14.60 28.18
CA LEU A 20 4.91 -13.40 27.97
C LEU A 20 3.93 -13.61 26.81
N VAL A 21 2.66 -13.29 27.05
CA VAL A 21 1.60 -13.34 26.05
C VAL A 21 1.00 -11.95 25.84
N GLY A 22 1.03 -11.48 24.59
CA GLY A 22 0.46 -10.20 24.19
C GLY A 22 -1.03 -10.26 23.82
N PRO A 23 -1.67 -9.09 23.63
CA PRO A 23 -3.12 -8.97 23.39
C PRO A 23 -3.63 -9.71 22.16
N GLY A 24 -2.81 -9.85 21.12
CA GLY A 24 -3.14 -10.59 19.91
C GLY A 24 -2.89 -12.09 20.01
N GLY A 25 -2.51 -12.60 21.18
CA GLY A 25 -2.17 -14.01 21.41
C GLY A 25 -0.74 -14.38 21.02
N GLN A 26 0.10 -13.41 20.65
CA GLN A 26 1.53 -13.65 20.44
C GLN A 26 2.18 -14.06 21.76
N SER A 27 3.04 -15.08 21.73
CA SER A 27 3.66 -15.65 22.93
C SER A 27 5.17 -15.79 22.74
N VAL A 28 5.95 -15.33 23.72
CA VAL A 28 7.42 -15.40 23.73
C VAL A 28 7.92 -15.96 25.06
N LEU A 29 8.88 -16.88 25.01
CA LEU A 29 9.67 -17.27 26.17
C LEU A 29 10.73 -16.20 26.41
N LEU A 30 10.68 -15.57 27.59
CA LEU A 30 11.68 -14.61 28.04
C LEU A 30 12.89 -15.33 28.63
N MET A 31 12.64 -16.40 29.37
CA MET A 31 13.64 -17.20 30.06
C MET A 31 13.07 -18.62 30.19
N SER A 32 13.89 -19.63 29.91
CA SER A 32 13.65 -21.06 30.15
C SER A 32 15.00 -21.69 30.45
N ASP A 33 15.06 -22.56 31.46
CA ASP A 33 16.25 -23.36 31.79
C ASP A 33 17.54 -22.54 31.91
N ALA A 34 17.49 -21.39 32.62
CA ALA A 34 18.62 -20.48 32.73
C ALA A 34 19.01 -20.17 34.17
N GLY A 35 20.32 -20.08 34.42
CA GLY A 35 20.89 -19.63 35.68
C GLY A 35 21.55 -20.74 36.48
N GLY A 36 21.37 -22.00 36.07
CA GLY A 36 21.97 -23.18 36.66
C GLY A 36 21.51 -23.45 38.08
N GLY A 37 21.94 -24.60 38.60
CA GLY A 37 21.50 -25.11 39.89
C GLY A 37 22.44 -24.86 41.07
N GLY A 38 21.92 -25.06 42.30
CA GLY A 38 22.71 -25.16 43.53
C GLY A 38 22.93 -23.86 44.30
N GLU A 39 23.49 -23.99 45.52
CA GLU A 39 23.66 -22.89 46.49
C GLU A 39 24.49 -21.70 45.95
N THR A 40 25.31 -21.92 44.92
CA THR A 40 26.16 -20.88 44.30
C THR A 40 25.42 -20.04 43.26
N ASN A 41 24.27 -20.51 42.78
CA ASN A 41 23.46 -19.88 41.74
C ASN A 41 22.17 -19.25 42.26
N VAL A 42 21.96 -19.26 43.59
CA VAL A 42 20.84 -18.57 44.24
C VAL A 42 20.87 -17.08 43.88
N VAL A 43 19.78 -16.60 43.29
CA VAL A 43 19.61 -15.19 42.94
C VAL A 43 18.72 -14.50 43.96
N ASN A 44 19.13 -13.29 44.36
CA ASN A 44 18.43 -12.50 45.37
C ASN A 44 18.23 -11.07 44.87
N ASN A 45 16.96 -10.73 44.64
CA ASN A 45 16.50 -9.39 44.30
C ASN A 45 17.23 -8.76 43.09
N ILE A 46 17.44 -9.55 42.04
CA ILE A 46 18.05 -9.06 40.79
C ILE A 46 16.97 -8.44 39.87
N THR A 47 17.40 -7.56 38.97
CA THR A 47 16.52 -7.00 37.94
C THR A 47 16.93 -7.51 36.57
N LEU A 48 16.05 -8.27 35.93
CA LEU A 48 16.25 -8.80 34.58
C LEU A 48 15.44 -7.97 33.60
N THR A 49 16.10 -7.36 32.62
CA THR A 49 15.41 -6.69 31.51
C THR A 49 15.66 -7.47 30.22
N PHE A 50 14.58 -7.84 29.54
CA PHE A 50 14.60 -8.50 28.25
C PHE A 50 14.41 -7.45 27.15
N ASP A 51 15.39 -7.34 26.25
CA ASP A 51 15.44 -6.39 25.14
C ASP A 51 16.03 -7.11 23.91
N GLN A 52 15.30 -7.08 22.80
CA GLN A 52 15.69 -7.73 21.54
C GLN A 52 16.98 -7.16 20.93
N SER A 53 17.37 -5.95 21.31
CA SER A 53 18.59 -5.29 20.86
C SER A 53 19.82 -5.60 21.72
N SER A 54 19.64 -6.32 22.84
CA SER A 54 20.77 -6.79 23.65
C SER A 54 21.63 -7.79 22.89
N VAL A 55 22.89 -7.91 23.30
CA VAL A 55 23.83 -8.94 22.82
C VAL A 55 24.16 -9.96 23.91
N ASN A 56 23.66 -9.74 25.14
CA ASN A 56 23.91 -10.64 26.27
C ASN A 56 22.80 -11.68 26.32
N LEU A 57 23.16 -12.95 26.43
CA LEU A 57 22.23 -14.01 26.80
C LEU A 57 22.21 -14.15 28.33
N LEU A 58 21.13 -14.72 28.87
CA LEU A 58 21.19 -15.24 30.23
C LEU A 58 22.28 -16.32 30.31
N SER A 59 22.86 -16.52 31.49
CA SER A 59 23.80 -17.62 31.67
C SER A 59 23.02 -18.93 31.75
N ASP A 60 23.49 -19.96 31.05
CA ASP A 60 22.96 -21.33 31.13
C ASP A 60 23.25 -21.90 32.53
N GLU A 61 24.50 -22.29 32.81
CA GLU A 61 24.90 -22.98 34.05
C GLU A 61 25.40 -22.07 35.21
N GLY A 62 25.30 -20.75 35.04
CA GLY A 62 25.98 -19.77 35.89
C GLY A 62 25.03 -18.75 36.51
N PRO A 63 25.43 -18.04 37.58
CA PRO A 63 24.51 -17.21 38.34
C PRO A 63 23.97 -16.07 37.48
N LEU A 64 22.65 -15.90 37.47
CA LEU A 64 22.02 -14.74 36.83
C LEU A 64 22.33 -13.47 37.61
N GLN A 65 22.49 -12.36 36.88
CA GLN A 65 22.83 -11.07 37.45
C GLN A 65 21.85 -10.01 36.96
N THR A 66 21.83 -8.87 37.65
CA THR A 66 21.07 -7.72 37.16
C THR A 66 21.65 -7.26 35.83
N GLY A 67 20.79 -7.11 34.82
CA GLY A 67 21.26 -6.76 33.48
C GLY A 67 20.16 -6.69 32.42
N VAL A 68 20.61 -6.42 31.21
CA VAL A 68 19.77 -6.39 30.00
C VAL A 68 20.20 -7.53 29.09
N TYR A 69 19.26 -8.39 28.74
CA TYR A 69 19.49 -9.67 28.07
C TYR A 69 18.53 -9.85 26.89
N LEU A 70 18.92 -10.70 25.94
CA LEU A 70 17.99 -11.27 24.97
C LEU A 70 17.08 -12.28 25.67
N PRO A 71 15.83 -12.44 25.20
CA PRO A 71 15.05 -13.61 25.55
C PRO A 71 15.85 -14.88 25.23
N THR A 72 15.94 -15.79 26.20
CA THR A 72 16.80 -16.98 26.11
C THR A 72 15.99 -18.21 26.48
N ASP A 73 16.21 -19.28 25.72
CA ASP A 73 15.55 -20.57 25.87
C ASP A 73 16.64 -21.63 25.72
N TYR A 74 16.90 -22.38 26.80
CA TYR A 74 17.88 -23.46 26.85
C TYR A 74 17.16 -24.82 26.88
N PRO A 75 17.81 -25.91 26.43
CA PRO A 75 17.16 -27.21 26.39
C PRO A 75 16.98 -27.81 27.80
N GLY A 76 15.75 -27.76 28.32
CA GLY A 76 15.38 -28.28 29.63
C GLY A 76 15.17 -29.78 29.78
N ALA A 77 14.88 -30.17 31.03
CA ALA A 77 14.75 -31.54 31.49
C ALA A 77 13.37 -32.17 31.21
N SER A 78 12.98 -32.42 29.97
CA SER A 78 11.79 -33.23 29.59
C SER A 78 10.40 -32.79 30.11
N THR A 79 10.34 -31.70 30.86
CA THR A 79 9.15 -30.96 31.30
C THR A 79 8.78 -29.90 30.25
N PRO A 80 7.49 -29.51 30.13
CA PRO A 80 7.08 -28.42 29.23
C PRO A 80 7.35 -27.05 29.85
N ASP A 81 7.93 -26.13 29.07
CA ASP A 81 8.27 -24.74 29.42
C ASP A 81 7.07 -23.88 29.89
N ALA A 82 5.85 -24.32 29.61
CA ALA A 82 4.66 -23.73 30.22
C ALA A 82 3.49 -24.73 30.26
N VAL A 83 2.77 -24.76 31.38
CA VAL A 83 1.56 -25.55 31.61
C VAL A 83 0.30 -24.67 31.72
N PRO A 84 -0.91 -25.24 31.55
CA PRO A 84 -2.15 -24.47 31.71
C PRO A 84 -2.20 -23.74 33.06
N PRO A 85 -2.61 -22.46 33.09
CA PRO A 85 -3.45 -21.78 32.10
C PRO A 85 -2.70 -21.02 30.98
N ALA A 86 -1.39 -21.23 30.80
CA ALA A 86 -0.66 -20.69 29.66
C ALA A 86 -1.20 -21.27 28.32
N PRO A 87 -1.22 -20.49 27.23
CA PRO A 87 -1.52 -21.02 25.89
C PRO A 87 -0.52 -22.12 25.52
N PRO A 88 -0.92 -23.18 24.78
CA PRO A 88 0.01 -24.22 24.36
C PRO A 88 1.04 -23.69 23.35
N GLY A 89 2.27 -24.20 23.43
CA GLY A 89 3.35 -23.90 22.50
C GLY A 89 3.17 -24.47 21.08
N PRO A 90 4.17 -24.33 20.20
CA PRO A 90 5.54 -23.89 20.50
C PRO A 90 5.67 -22.39 20.71
N TYR A 91 6.60 -21.98 21.57
CA TYR A 91 6.93 -20.59 21.81
C TYR A 91 8.19 -20.19 21.03
N VAL A 92 8.33 -18.90 20.75
CA VAL A 92 9.57 -18.33 20.22
C VAL A 92 10.33 -17.63 21.33
N SER A 93 11.62 -17.40 21.16
CA SER A 93 12.48 -16.63 22.07
C SER A 93 12.91 -15.29 21.46
N THR A 94 11.98 -14.59 20.80
CA THR A 94 12.22 -13.25 20.24
C THR A 94 11.07 -12.30 20.53
N LEU A 95 11.39 -11.11 21.03
CA LEU A 95 10.42 -10.02 21.24
C LEU A 95 9.98 -9.37 19.92
N ASP A 96 10.63 -9.68 18.80
CA ASP A 96 10.23 -9.16 17.47
C ASP A 96 8.83 -9.60 17.06
N ILE A 97 8.29 -10.67 17.67
CA ILE A 97 6.91 -11.13 17.45
C ILE A 97 5.86 -10.05 17.74
N PHE A 98 6.20 -9.04 18.54
CA PHE A 98 5.30 -7.93 18.87
C PHE A 98 5.44 -6.71 17.93
N ASN A 99 6.44 -6.67 17.04
CA ASN A 99 6.67 -5.53 16.16
C ASN A 99 5.48 -5.32 15.20
N GLY A 100 4.94 -4.10 15.19
CA GLY A 100 3.80 -3.72 14.33
C GLY A 100 2.43 -4.24 14.81
N THR A 101 2.36 -4.84 15.99
CA THR A 101 1.09 -5.28 16.60
C THR A 101 0.44 -4.15 17.41
N ASP A 102 -0.88 -4.20 17.57
CA ASP A 102 -1.60 -3.26 18.46
C ASP A 102 -1.29 -3.62 19.93
N PRO A 103 -0.65 -2.71 20.70
CA PRO A 103 -0.27 -3.00 22.08
C PRO A 103 -1.45 -2.96 23.06
N ASN A 104 -2.64 -2.51 22.62
CA ASN A 104 -3.80 -2.35 23.49
C ASN A 104 -4.46 -3.69 23.79
N GLY A 105 -4.64 -3.99 25.08
CA GLY A 105 -5.37 -5.15 25.57
C GLY A 105 -4.67 -5.80 26.76
N ILE A 106 -4.99 -7.06 27.00
CA ILE A 106 -4.45 -7.81 28.14
C ILE A 106 -3.08 -8.37 27.76
N TRP A 107 -2.06 -8.00 28.53
CA TRP A 107 -0.77 -8.67 28.56
C TRP A 107 -0.74 -9.60 29.76
N SER A 108 -0.29 -10.85 29.55
CA SER A 108 -0.19 -11.86 30.60
C SER A 108 1.24 -12.36 30.71
N LEU A 109 1.76 -12.38 31.94
CA LEU A 109 3.03 -13.03 32.27
C LEU A 109 2.71 -14.33 33.00
N TYR A 110 3.20 -15.45 32.46
CA TYR A 110 3.15 -16.76 33.11
C TYR A 110 4.55 -17.08 33.62
N VAL A 111 4.62 -17.56 34.85
CA VAL A 111 5.85 -18.00 35.49
C VAL A 111 5.60 -19.40 35.98
N GLN A 112 6.45 -20.33 35.57
CA GLN A 112 6.45 -21.70 35.99
C GLN A 112 7.77 -22.00 36.67
N ASP A 113 7.67 -22.66 37.81
CA ASP A 113 8.79 -23.37 38.44
C ASP A 113 8.50 -24.85 38.16
N ASP A 114 9.30 -25.46 37.30
CA ASP A 114 9.01 -26.75 36.69
C ASP A 114 9.51 -27.94 37.52
N THR A 115 10.31 -27.67 38.57
CA THR A 115 10.93 -28.67 39.42
C THR A 115 10.64 -28.40 40.90
N PRO A 116 10.12 -29.37 41.65
CA PRO A 116 9.74 -29.14 43.04
C PRO A 116 10.96 -29.17 43.99
N GLY A 117 11.02 -28.23 44.92
CA GLY A 117 11.98 -28.29 46.05
C GLY A 117 12.52 -26.92 46.47
N ASP A 118 12.37 -25.96 45.59
CA ASP A 118 12.87 -24.60 45.69
C ASP A 118 11.70 -23.60 45.62
N SER A 119 12.05 -22.32 45.69
CA SER A 119 11.06 -21.27 45.69
C SER A 119 11.68 -19.96 45.25
N GLY A 120 10.83 -19.08 44.74
CA GLY A 120 11.21 -17.71 44.49
C GLY A 120 10.05 -16.74 44.42
N ILE A 121 10.41 -15.53 44.02
CA ILE A 121 9.51 -14.38 44.01
C ILE A 121 10.01 -13.31 43.04
N ILE A 122 9.08 -12.62 42.38
CA ILE A 122 9.34 -11.37 41.67
C ILE A 122 8.78 -10.23 42.54
N ASN A 123 9.58 -9.78 43.51
CA ASN A 123 9.09 -8.96 44.62
C ASN A 123 8.66 -7.54 44.18
N GLY A 124 9.29 -7.00 43.14
CA GLY A 124 8.94 -5.71 42.54
C GLY A 124 7.92 -5.80 41.40
N GLY A 125 7.41 -7.00 41.09
CA GLY A 125 6.54 -7.26 39.94
C GLY A 125 7.28 -7.12 38.61
N TRP A 126 6.51 -6.93 37.55
CA TRP A 126 7.04 -6.81 36.18
C TRP A 126 6.47 -5.57 35.49
N SER A 127 7.19 -5.08 34.49
CA SER A 127 6.77 -3.92 33.68
C SER A 127 7.07 -4.14 32.21
N LEU A 128 6.27 -3.50 31.36
CA LEU A 128 6.51 -3.39 29.92
C LEU A 128 6.86 -1.95 29.56
N GLU A 129 7.89 -1.80 28.72
CA GLU A 129 8.17 -0.55 28.01
C GLU A 129 7.87 -0.76 26.53
N ILE A 130 6.79 -0.14 26.06
CA ILE A 130 6.31 -0.27 24.68
C ILE A 130 6.53 1.05 23.94
N THR A 131 7.31 0.99 22.88
CA THR A 131 7.46 2.10 21.93
C THR A 131 6.47 1.91 20.79
N THR A 132 5.59 2.88 20.58
CA THR A 132 4.64 2.91 19.46
C THR A 132 5.07 3.93 18.43
N GLY A 133 4.82 3.64 17.15
CA GLY A 133 4.90 4.66 16.11
C GLY A 133 3.80 5.72 16.27
N SER A 134 3.95 6.84 15.55
CA SER A 134 2.92 7.87 15.43
C SER A 134 2.29 7.81 14.04
N PRO A 135 0.95 7.89 13.92
CA PRO A 135 0.28 7.91 12.61
C PRO A 135 0.79 9.07 11.75
N PRO A 136 0.74 8.94 10.42
CA PRO A 136 1.17 9.98 9.51
C PRO A 136 0.21 11.18 9.57
N ALA A 137 0.73 12.38 9.33
CA ALA A 137 -0.04 13.61 9.21
C ALA A 137 0.55 14.50 8.12
N ILE A 138 -0.27 14.93 7.17
CA ILE A 138 0.15 15.83 6.08
C ILE A 138 0.27 17.26 6.63
N THR A 139 1.44 17.88 6.45
CA THR A 139 1.79 19.20 7.00
C THR A 139 1.87 20.30 5.95
N SER A 140 1.89 19.96 4.67
CA SER A 140 1.80 20.94 3.57
C SER A 140 0.45 21.65 3.54
N SER A 141 0.45 22.88 3.04
CA SER A 141 -0.78 23.66 2.84
C SER A 141 -1.71 22.93 1.87
N PRO A 142 -3.02 22.78 2.18
CA PRO A 142 -3.99 22.13 1.31
C PRO A 142 -4.38 22.98 0.11
N THR A 143 -3.95 24.25 0.04
CA THR A 143 -4.31 25.15 -1.05
C THR A 143 -3.15 26.04 -1.47
N ALA A 144 -3.11 26.39 -2.76
CA ALA A 144 -2.26 27.44 -3.29
C ALA A 144 -2.99 28.26 -4.36
N ILE A 145 -2.64 29.54 -4.47
CA ILE A 145 -3.14 30.43 -5.51
C ILE A 145 -1.94 30.96 -6.29
N VAL A 146 -2.00 30.89 -7.63
CA VAL A 146 -0.95 31.37 -8.50
C VAL A 146 -1.53 32.14 -9.69
N THR A 147 -0.82 33.15 -10.16
CA THR A 147 -1.23 33.90 -11.34
C THR A 147 -0.77 33.18 -12.60
N ALA A 148 -1.63 33.08 -13.61
CA ALA A 148 -1.30 32.48 -14.90
C ALA A 148 -0.03 33.10 -15.51
N GLY A 149 0.89 32.25 -15.96
CA GLY A 149 2.18 32.64 -16.52
C GLY A 149 3.28 32.89 -15.47
N THR A 150 3.03 32.67 -14.18
CA THR A 150 4.07 32.76 -13.13
C THR A 150 4.60 31.38 -12.73
N PRO A 151 5.92 31.21 -12.56
CA PRO A 151 6.48 29.96 -12.07
C PRO A 151 5.89 29.58 -10.70
N PHE A 152 5.49 28.32 -10.58
CA PHE A 152 4.89 27.74 -9.39
C PHE A 152 5.76 26.59 -8.89
N THR A 153 5.89 26.47 -7.58
CA THR A 153 6.44 25.29 -6.90
C THR A 153 5.70 25.04 -5.60
N HIS A 154 5.43 23.77 -5.29
CA HIS A 154 4.81 23.34 -4.04
C HIS A 154 5.29 21.94 -3.69
N THR A 155 5.87 21.77 -2.49
CA THR A 155 6.33 20.48 -1.99
C THR A 155 5.39 19.97 -0.92
N PHE A 156 4.88 18.76 -1.12
CA PHE A 156 4.08 18.05 -0.13
C PHE A 156 4.99 17.52 0.98
N THR A 157 4.51 17.62 2.22
CA THR A 157 5.26 17.17 3.41
C THR A 157 4.32 16.47 4.38
N ALA A 158 4.85 15.47 5.08
CA ALA A 158 4.15 14.80 6.16
C ALA A 158 5.11 14.46 7.30
N THR A 159 4.55 14.29 8.49
CA THR A 159 5.22 13.82 9.71
C THR A 159 4.62 12.50 10.15
N GLY A 160 5.38 11.68 10.87
CA GLY A 160 4.95 10.41 11.44
C GLY A 160 6.16 9.59 11.85
N ASP A 161 5.93 8.52 12.60
CA ASP A 161 6.96 7.55 12.97
C ASP A 161 6.41 6.14 12.78
N PRO A 162 6.99 5.30 11.92
CA PRO A 162 8.12 5.58 11.02
C PRO A 162 7.87 6.76 10.05
N ALA A 163 8.94 7.26 9.42
CA ALA A 163 8.83 8.34 8.43
C ALA A 163 7.79 7.99 7.34
N PRO A 164 6.79 8.84 7.07
CA PRO A 164 5.76 8.52 6.09
C PRO A 164 6.25 8.51 4.65
N THR A 165 5.65 7.63 3.86
CA THR A 165 5.73 7.67 2.39
C THR A 165 4.50 8.38 1.85
N LEU A 166 4.71 9.32 0.93
CA LEU A 166 3.63 10.01 0.22
C LEU A 166 3.26 9.28 -1.07
N SER A 167 1.98 9.29 -1.39
CA SER A 167 1.42 8.81 -2.65
C SER A 167 0.30 9.75 -3.11
N TYR A 168 0.02 9.72 -4.41
CA TYR A 168 -0.82 10.71 -5.07
C TYR A 168 -1.88 10.04 -5.93
N ALA A 169 -3.11 10.54 -5.86
CA ALA A 169 -4.25 10.02 -6.60
C ALA A 169 -5.10 11.16 -7.19
N ASN A 170 -5.97 10.83 -8.15
CA ASN A 170 -6.97 11.74 -8.74
C ASN A 170 -6.38 13.09 -9.20
N ALA A 171 -5.14 13.07 -9.71
CA ALA A 171 -4.45 14.28 -10.14
C ALA A 171 -5.11 14.88 -11.38
N ASN A 172 -5.70 16.06 -11.21
CA ASN A 172 -6.17 16.95 -12.27
C ASN A 172 -5.34 18.24 -12.18
N LEU A 173 -4.18 18.26 -12.84
CA LEU A 173 -3.22 19.36 -12.81
C LEU A 173 -3.26 20.16 -14.12
N PRO A 174 -2.86 21.44 -14.12
CA PRO A 174 -2.65 22.19 -15.36
C PRO A 174 -1.61 21.49 -16.26
N PRO A 175 -1.71 21.54 -17.60
CA PRO A 175 -0.77 20.87 -18.51
C PRO A 175 0.70 21.23 -18.30
N GLU A 176 0.99 22.43 -17.77
CA GLU A 176 2.34 22.92 -17.52
C GLU A 176 2.86 22.69 -16.09
N ILE A 177 2.09 21.98 -15.25
CA ILE A 177 2.51 21.57 -13.91
C ILE A 177 2.86 20.07 -13.92
N THR A 178 4.05 19.75 -13.46
CA THR A 178 4.55 18.39 -13.31
C THR A 178 4.74 18.07 -11.83
N LEU A 179 4.38 16.86 -11.41
CA LEU A 179 4.76 16.29 -10.12
C LEU A 179 6.05 15.47 -10.30
N LEU A 180 7.12 15.84 -9.62
CA LEU A 180 8.36 15.06 -9.56
C LEU A 180 8.74 14.81 -8.10
N GLY A 181 8.76 13.53 -7.71
CA GLY A 181 8.80 13.14 -6.30
C GLY A 181 7.60 13.76 -5.57
N ASP A 182 7.88 14.52 -4.52
CA ASP A 182 6.85 15.19 -3.72
C ASP A 182 6.62 16.67 -4.08
N THR A 183 7.18 17.14 -5.21
CA THR A 183 7.12 18.54 -5.60
C THR A 183 6.36 18.75 -6.90
N LEU A 184 5.29 19.55 -6.84
CA LEU A 184 4.67 20.17 -8.00
C LEU A 184 5.52 21.35 -8.44
N PHE A 185 5.82 21.44 -9.73
CA PHE A 185 6.52 22.60 -10.29
C PHE A 185 6.10 22.84 -11.74
N GLY A 186 6.21 24.10 -12.19
CA GLY A 186 5.86 24.45 -13.55
C GLY A 186 5.43 25.91 -13.71
N THR A 187 4.77 26.23 -14.83
CA THR A 187 4.24 27.59 -15.09
C THR A 187 2.85 27.48 -15.70
N PRO A 188 1.79 27.43 -14.88
CA PRO A 188 0.43 27.22 -15.37
C PRO A 188 -0.05 28.43 -16.14
N ILE A 189 -0.68 28.24 -17.29
CA ILE A 189 -1.20 29.34 -18.14
C ILE A 189 -2.73 29.38 -18.24
N THR A 190 -3.40 28.30 -17.85
CA THR A 190 -4.86 28.21 -17.90
C THR A 190 -5.45 28.46 -16.51
N ALA A 191 -6.32 29.47 -16.41
CA ALA A 191 -7.03 29.76 -15.18
C ALA A 191 -8.05 28.64 -14.85
N GLY A 192 -8.14 28.27 -13.58
CA GLY A 192 -8.99 27.17 -13.15
C GLY A 192 -8.65 26.67 -11.75
N ASN A 193 -9.46 25.71 -11.28
CA ASN A 193 -9.19 24.98 -10.06
C ASN A 193 -8.74 23.56 -10.42
N TYR A 194 -7.62 23.16 -9.86
CA TYR A 194 -6.93 21.91 -10.12
C TYR A 194 -6.71 21.20 -8.79
N THR A 195 -6.84 19.88 -8.78
CA THR A 195 -6.82 19.10 -7.54
C THR A 195 -5.92 17.90 -7.64
N ILE A 196 -5.36 17.48 -6.51
CA ILE A 196 -4.64 16.22 -6.37
C ILE A 196 -4.86 15.70 -4.95
N ASP A 197 -5.17 14.42 -4.81
CA ASP A 197 -5.28 13.78 -3.51
C ASP A 197 -3.88 13.31 -3.07
N VAL A 198 -3.50 13.73 -1.87
CA VAL A 198 -2.24 13.38 -1.20
C VAL A 198 -2.56 12.40 -0.08
N ILE A 199 -1.86 11.27 -0.07
CA ILE A 199 -2.03 10.21 0.91
C ILE A 199 -0.66 9.95 1.56
N ALA A 200 -0.60 10.00 2.89
CA ALA A 200 0.59 9.67 3.67
C ALA A 200 0.35 8.38 4.47
N SER A 201 1.24 7.40 4.33
CA SER A 201 1.19 6.13 5.07
C SER A 201 2.55 5.79 5.69
N ASN A 202 2.55 5.22 6.89
CA ASN A 202 3.75 4.69 7.55
C ASN A 202 3.51 3.36 8.27
N LYS A 203 2.48 2.60 7.87
CA LYS A 203 2.01 1.36 8.52
C LYS A 203 1.43 1.54 9.92
N VAL A 204 1.35 2.77 10.44
CA VAL A 204 0.62 3.09 11.67
C VAL A 204 -0.72 3.72 11.27
N ALA A 205 -1.82 3.08 11.66
CA ALA A 205 -3.14 3.57 11.33
C ALA A 205 -3.55 4.79 12.20
N PRO A 206 -4.37 5.71 11.69
CA PRO A 206 -4.89 5.77 10.32
C PRO A 206 -3.91 6.42 9.34
N ASP A 207 -3.97 6.05 8.06
CA ASP A 207 -3.32 6.82 7.00
C ASP A 207 -3.92 8.24 6.91
N ALA A 208 -3.10 9.23 6.58
CA ALA A 208 -3.56 10.60 6.39
C ALA A 208 -3.91 10.88 4.93
N MET A 209 -5.02 11.57 4.71
CA MET A 209 -5.49 11.98 3.38
C MET A 209 -5.76 13.48 3.35
N GLN A 210 -5.33 14.15 2.28
CA GLN A 210 -5.58 15.56 2.04
C GLN A 210 -5.81 15.80 0.54
N THR A 211 -6.92 16.46 0.18
CA THR A 211 -7.07 16.98 -1.19
C THR A 211 -6.42 18.36 -1.27
N PHE A 212 -5.40 18.50 -2.10
CA PHE A 212 -4.77 19.78 -2.42
C PHE A 212 -5.51 20.47 -3.56
N THR A 213 -5.75 21.79 -3.45
CA THR A 213 -6.34 22.61 -4.51
C THR A 213 -5.40 23.73 -4.97
N LEU A 214 -5.03 23.71 -6.24
CA LEU A 214 -4.34 24.81 -6.93
C LEU A 214 -5.36 25.67 -7.68
N THR A 215 -5.46 26.94 -7.31
CA THR A 215 -6.24 27.94 -8.03
C THR A 215 -5.33 28.80 -8.90
N VAL A 216 -5.45 28.68 -10.22
CA VAL A 216 -4.76 29.54 -11.18
C VAL A 216 -5.68 30.71 -11.53
N VAL A 217 -5.25 31.93 -11.23
CA VAL A 217 -6.00 33.17 -11.53
C VAL A 217 -5.41 33.88 -12.75
N ASN A 218 -6.25 34.61 -13.49
CA ASN A 218 -5.77 35.39 -14.64
C ASN A 218 -4.78 36.49 -14.21
N ALA A 219 -3.76 36.76 -15.03
CA ALA A 219 -2.85 37.89 -14.80
C ALA A 219 -3.57 39.23 -14.99
N PRO A 220 -3.34 40.24 -14.12
CA PRO A 220 -3.87 41.57 -14.32
C PRO A 220 -3.29 42.18 -15.60
N GLY A 221 -4.14 42.52 -16.57
CA GLY A 221 -3.73 43.21 -17.80
C GLY A 221 -3.23 42.33 -18.95
N MET A 222 -3.23 41.00 -18.80
CA MET A 222 -3.41 40.17 -20.00
C MET A 222 -4.85 40.39 -20.46
N PRO A 223 -5.11 40.61 -21.78
CA PRO A 223 -6.43 40.31 -22.29
C PRO A 223 -6.74 38.90 -21.79
N GLN A 224 -7.93 38.70 -21.21
CA GLN A 224 -8.54 37.36 -21.29
C GLN A 224 -8.20 36.85 -22.69
N PRO A 225 -7.79 35.59 -22.90
CA PRO A 225 -8.02 35.02 -24.21
C PRO A 225 -9.52 35.22 -24.42
N THR A 226 -9.92 36.31 -25.09
CA THR A 226 -11.18 36.38 -25.78
C THR A 226 -11.09 35.11 -26.57
N ALA A 227 -11.90 34.12 -26.20
CA ALA A 227 -11.95 32.85 -26.87
C ALA A 227 -11.78 33.19 -28.35
N SER A 228 -10.61 32.88 -28.92
CA SER A 228 -10.41 33.05 -30.36
C SER A 228 -11.58 32.28 -30.91
N PRO A 229 -12.57 32.96 -31.55
CA PRO A 229 -13.98 32.59 -31.50
C PRO A 229 -14.00 31.10 -31.55
N THR A 230 -14.28 30.45 -30.39
CA THR A 230 -14.11 28.99 -30.29
C THR A 230 -14.73 28.50 -31.57
N PRO A 231 -13.98 27.87 -32.49
CA PRO A 231 -14.65 27.30 -33.64
C PRO A 231 -15.73 26.48 -32.98
N ASN A 232 -17.00 26.78 -33.27
CA ASN A 232 -18.13 26.19 -32.59
C ASN A 232 -18.11 24.73 -33.04
N PHE A 233 -17.21 23.98 -32.42
CA PHE A 233 -16.94 22.62 -32.71
C PHE A 233 -18.10 21.92 -32.04
N PRO A 234 -18.89 21.17 -32.81
CA PRO A 234 -19.89 20.33 -32.19
C PRO A 234 -19.20 19.50 -31.10
N PRO A 235 -19.91 19.21 -29.99
CA PRO A 235 -19.37 18.33 -28.97
C PRO A 235 -18.78 17.08 -29.62
N PRO A 236 -17.70 16.50 -29.06
CA PRO A 236 -17.18 15.25 -29.57
C PRO A 236 -18.31 14.22 -29.64
N PRO A 237 -18.30 13.32 -30.62
CA PRO A 237 -19.34 12.32 -30.78
C PRO A 237 -19.51 11.54 -29.47
N ALA A 238 -20.75 11.14 -29.17
CA ALA A 238 -20.99 10.22 -28.06
C ALA A 238 -20.12 8.97 -28.27
N SER A 239 -19.60 8.41 -27.17
CA SER A 239 -18.88 7.14 -27.24
C SER A 239 -19.84 6.08 -27.79
N PRO A 240 -19.43 5.31 -28.82
CA PRO A 240 -20.29 4.31 -29.43
C PRO A 240 -20.55 3.13 -28.48
N HIS A 241 -21.60 2.38 -28.78
CA HIS A 241 -21.75 1.04 -28.22
C HIS A 241 -20.60 0.15 -28.68
N ALA A 242 -20.25 -0.82 -27.83
CA ALA A 242 -19.11 -1.69 -28.09
C ALA A 242 -19.27 -2.50 -29.37
N GLU A 243 -20.47 -2.89 -29.77
CA GLU A 243 -20.72 -3.61 -31.04
C GLU A 243 -20.51 -2.75 -32.29
N ASP A 244 -20.68 -1.44 -32.16
CA ASP A 244 -20.68 -0.50 -33.29
C ASP A 244 -19.26 -0.09 -33.73
N VAL A 245 -18.22 -0.61 -33.06
CA VAL A 245 -16.82 -0.25 -33.37
C VAL A 245 -16.17 -1.16 -34.41
N ASN A 246 -16.89 -2.14 -34.95
CA ASN A 246 -16.38 -3.12 -35.92
C ASN A 246 -16.54 -2.70 -37.40
N LEU A 247 -16.75 -1.41 -37.66
CA LEU A 247 -17.25 -0.93 -38.95
C LEU A 247 -16.17 -0.66 -39.99
N THR A 248 -14.94 -0.30 -39.60
CA THR A 248 -13.86 -0.06 -40.56
C THR A 248 -12.65 -0.93 -40.28
N ASP A 249 -11.88 -1.23 -41.32
CA ASP A 249 -10.80 -2.20 -41.18
C ASP A 249 -9.62 -1.72 -40.33
N ASP A 250 -9.53 -0.40 -40.18
CA ASP A 250 -8.42 0.32 -39.57
C ASP A 250 -8.69 0.83 -38.14
N ASP A 251 -9.85 0.52 -37.56
CA ASP A 251 -10.24 1.02 -36.24
C ASP A 251 -9.29 0.56 -35.12
N THR A 252 -9.16 1.39 -34.08
CA THR A 252 -8.31 1.08 -32.91
C THR A 252 -8.75 -0.19 -32.18
N VAL A 253 -10.06 -0.43 -32.16
CA VAL A 253 -10.68 -1.48 -31.36
C VAL A 253 -11.64 -2.28 -32.23
N ARG A 254 -11.64 -3.60 -32.03
CA ARG A 254 -12.69 -4.50 -32.47
C ARG A 254 -13.25 -5.26 -31.29
N THR A 255 -14.49 -5.70 -31.39
CA THR A 255 -15.19 -6.35 -30.30
C THR A 255 -15.95 -7.59 -30.77
N PHE A 256 -16.22 -8.49 -29.84
CA PHE A 256 -17.27 -9.49 -29.98
C PHE A 256 -18.15 -9.39 -28.74
N VAL A 257 -19.31 -8.74 -28.91
CA VAL A 257 -20.26 -8.45 -27.83
C VAL A 257 -21.41 -9.44 -27.93
N PRO A 258 -21.66 -10.28 -26.90
CA PRO A 258 -22.84 -11.12 -26.82
C PRO A 258 -24.13 -10.30 -26.92
N GLU A 259 -25.18 -10.85 -27.53
CA GLU A 259 -26.44 -10.15 -27.80
C GLU A 259 -27.06 -9.47 -26.56
N GLN A 260 -26.89 -10.06 -25.39
CA GLN A 260 -27.40 -9.54 -24.12
C GLN A 260 -26.72 -8.23 -23.66
N TRP A 261 -25.59 -7.84 -24.25
CA TRP A 261 -24.76 -6.71 -23.82
C TRP A 261 -24.67 -5.56 -24.82
N LEU A 262 -25.27 -5.68 -26.01
CA LEU A 262 -25.14 -4.75 -27.14
C LEU A 262 -25.35 -3.28 -26.69
N ASP A 263 -26.56 -2.92 -26.24
CA ASP A 263 -26.86 -1.53 -25.87
C ASP A 263 -26.24 -1.06 -24.53
N SER A 264 -25.52 -1.93 -23.81
CA SER A 264 -25.11 -1.67 -22.43
C SER A 264 -23.65 -1.27 -22.28
N ILE A 265 -22.78 -1.76 -23.17
CA ILE A 265 -21.33 -1.55 -23.05
C ILE A 265 -20.92 -0.50 -24.07
N HIS A 266 -20.18 0.49 -23.60
CA HIS A 266 -19.64 1.56 -24.42
C HIS A 266 -18.12 1.45 -24.43
N VAL A 267 -17.53 1.90 -25.54
CA VAL A 267 -16.08 1.97 -25.69
C VAL A 267 -15.69 3.39 -26.01
N ARG A 268 -14.68 3.88 -25.30
CA ARG A 268 -14.05 5.16 -25.56
C ARG A 268 -12.58 4.95 -25.84
N VAL A 269 -12.14 5.40 -27.01
CA VAL A 269 -10.73 5.34 -27.37
C VAL A 269 -9.97 6.50 -26.73
N LEU A 270 -8.96 6.19 -25.93
CA LEU A 270 -8.11 7.18 -25.25
C LEU A 270 -6.79 7.40 -25.98
N TYR A 271 -6.22 6.34 -26.57
CA TYR A 271 -4.96 6.37 -27.31
C TYR A 271 -5.09 5.62 -28.63
N GLN A 272 -4.49 6.19 -29.68
CA GLN A 272 -4.39 5.63 -31.01
C GLN A 272 -2.96 5.76 -31.52
N ASN A 273 -2.34 4.64 -31.92
CA ASN A 273 -1.03 4.61 -32.55
C ASN A 273 0.07 5.36 -31.78
N GLY A 274 0.09 5.22 -30.46
CA GLY A 274 1.09 5.86 -29.60
C GLY A 274 0.77 7.29 -29.18
N GLN A 275 -0.36 7.85 -29.60
CA GLN A 275 -0.75 9.24 -29.30
C GLN A 275 -2.13 9.28 -28.65
N PRO A 276 -2.43 10.29 -27.82
CA PRO A 276 -3.78 10.48 -27.31
C PRO A 276 -4.79 10.65 -28.47
N ALA A 277 -5.99 10.12 -28.31
CA ALA A 277 -7.03 10.25 -29.33
C ALA A 277 -7.34 11.73 -29.55
N GLN A 278 -7.46 12.15 -30.80
CA GLN A 278 -7.65 13.55 -31.16
C GLN A 278 -9.07 13.83 -31.66
N TRP A 279 -9.61 14.99 -31.32
CA TRP A 279 -10.83 15.54 -31.90
C TRP A 279 -10.53 16.87 -32.57
N ARG A 280 -10.69 16.90 -33.90
CA ARG A 280 -10.45 18.08 -34.75
C ARG A 280 -9.07 18.72 -34.53
N GLY A 281 -8.04 17.88 -34.39
CA GLY A 281 -6.65 18.32 -34.26
C GLY A 281 -6.22 18.73 -32.85
N ASN A 282 -7.05 18.49 -31.83
CA ASN A 282 -6.68 18.64 -30.42
C ASN A 282 -6.79 17.30 -29.71
N ASP A 283 -5.95 17.07 -28.71
CA ASP A 283 -6.05 15.88 -27.86
C ASP A 283 -7.38 15.90 -27.11
N LEU A 284 -8.18 14.85 -27.32
CA LEU A 284 -9.47 14.67 -26.67
C LEU A 284 -9.30 14.11 -25.25
N TYR A 285 -8.24 13.34 -25.03
CA TYR A 285 -7.84 12.75 -23.75
C TYR A 285 -6.34 12.97 -23.54
N HIS A 286 -5.87 12.83 -22.31
CA HIS A 286 -4.45 13.02 -21.95
C HIS A 286 -3.92 11.81 -21.17
N ALA A 287 -2.60 11.74 -20.98
CA ALA A 287 -1.94 10.62 -20.29
C ALA A 287 -2.50 10.35 -18.88
N GLY A 288 -2.99 11.38 -18.19
CA GLY A 288 -3.67 11.27 -16.90
C GLY A 288 -4.93 10.40 -16.91
N ASN A 289 -5.58 10.20 -18.06
CA ASN A 289 -6.73 9.30 -18.19
C ASN A 289 -6.37 7.81 -18.03
N ILE A 290 -5.08 7.44 -18.15
CA ILE A 290 -4.60 6.08 -17.86
C ILE A 290 -4.33 5.93 -16.36
N GLY A 291 -3.81 7.00 -15.72
CA GLY A 291 -3.73 7.11 -14.27
C GLY A 291 -2.67 6.24 -13.58
N VAL A 292 -1.84 5.50 -14.32
CA VAL A 292 -0.75 4.67 -13.79
C VAL A 292 0.54 4.95 -14.56
N GLN A 293 1.50 5.64 -13.92
CA GLN A 293 2.75 6.07 -14.58
C GLN A 293 3.56 4.91 -15.14
N GLY A 294 3.64 3.79 -14.41
CA GLY A 294 4.35 2.60 -14.89
C GLY A 294 3.77 2.02 -16.19
N VAL A 295 2.48 2.25 -16.50
CA VAL A 295 1.88 1.86 -17.78
C VAL A 295 2.26 2.84 -18.89
N LEU A 296 2.34 4.13 -18.58
CA LEU A 296 2.77 5.16 -19.54
C LEU A 296 4.23 4.94 -19.97
N ASP A 297 5.09 4.56 -19.04
CA ASP A 297 6.52 4.33 -19.28
C ASP A 297 6.78 3.11 -20.19
N LEU A 298 5.83 2.18 -20.30
CA LEU A 298 5.90 1.03 -21.21
C LEU A 298 5.60 1.39 -22.67
N GLY A 299 5.21 2.64 -22.96
CA GLY A 299 4.88 3.09 -24.31
C GLY A 299 3.52 2.59 -24.76
N VAL A 300 2.47 3.30 -24.34
CA VAL A 300 1.07 3.00 -24.70
C VAL A 300 0.85 3.15 -26.19
N TRP A 301 0.49 2.05 -26.86
CA TRP A 301 0.23 2.00 -28.30
C TRP A 301 -1.25 2.23 -28.62
N GLN A 302 -2.14 1.54 -27.92
CA GLN A 302 -3.59 1.77 -27.97
C GLN A 302 -4.13 1.74 -26.54
N ALA A 303 -5.18 2.50 -26.25
CA ALA A 303 -5.90 2.39 -24.99
C ALA A 303 -7.38 2.70 -25.18
N ILE A 304 -8.23 1.90 -24.53
CA ILE A 304 -9.68 2.10 -24.50
C ILE A 304 -10.20 2.03 -23.07
N ASP A 305 -11.20 2.87 -22.78
CA ASP A 305 -12.02 2.81 -21.58
C ASP A 305 -13.32 2.08 -21.91
N ILE A 306 -13.61 1.03 -21.15
CA ILE A 306 -14.78 0.17 -21.27
C ILE A 306 -15.70 0.48 -20.11
N PHE A 307 -16.89 1.00 -20.40
CA PHE A 307 -17.81 1.45 -19.37
C PHE A 307 -19.26 1.13 -19.71
N THR A 308 -20.12 1.21 -18.71
CA THR A 308 -21.57 1.00 -18.86
C THR A 308 -22.30 2.21 -18.32
N THR A 309 -23.45 2.54 -18.93
CA THR A 309 -24.32 3.64 -18.47
C THR A 309 -25.43 3.16 -17.53
N SER A 310 -25.62 1.84 -17.42
CA SER A 310 -26.63 1.16 -16.62
C SER A 310 -26.15 0.69 -15.24
N GLY A 311 -24.88 0.98 -14.87
CA GLY A 311 -24.28 0.54 -13.60
C GLY A 311 -23.92 -0.95 -13.56
N LEU A 312 -23.91 -1.63 -14.71
CA LEU A 312 -23.43 -3.00 -14.84
C LEU A 312 -21.93 -3.07 -14.53
N ASN A 313 -21.58 -3.92 -13.58
CA ASN A 313 -20.23 -4.11 -13.07
C ASN A 313 -19.63 -5.48 -13.41
N TYR A 314 -20.37 -6.35 -14.12
CA TYR A 314 -19.92 -7.68 -14.52
C TYR A 314 -20.55 -8.08 -15.85
N PHE A 315 -19.77 -8.72 -16.73
CA PHE A 315 -20.18 -9.23 -18.02
C PHE A 315 -20.20 -10.77 -17.98
N ASP A 316 -21.37 -11.33 -17.70
CA ASP A 316 -21.55 -12.78 -17.71
C ASP A 316 -21.23 -13.36 -19.10
N GLY A 317 -20.44 -14.43 -19.13
CA GLY A 317 -19.87 -15.03 -20.34
C GLY A 317 -18.65 -14.30 -20.94
N GLY A 318 -18.32 -13.10 -20.45
CA GLY A 318 -17.21 -12.28 -20.95
C GLY A 318 -17.48 -11.62 -22.30
N VAL A 319 -16.76 -10.54 -22.58
CA VAL A 319 -16.82 -9.78 -23.84
C VAL A 319 -15.43 -9.65 -24.41
N VAL A 320 -15.26 -9.93 -25.70
CA VAL A 320 -13.93 -9.87 -26.32
C VAL A 320 -13.68 -8.46 -26.82
N PHE A 321 -12.51 -7.93 -26.45
CA PHE A 321 -11.97 -6.67 -26.97
C PHE A 321 -10.61 -6.92 -27.60
N CYS A 322 -10.41 -6.35 -28.77
CA CYS A 322 -9.22 -6.52 -29.60
C CYS A 322 -8.64 -5.15 -29.91
N LEU A 323 -7.39 -4.90 -29.51
CA LEU A 323 -6.69 -3.66 -29.80
C LEU A 323 -5.75 -3.83 -30.99
N ARG A 324 -5.74 -2.86 -31.89
CA ARG A 324 -4.92 -2.92 -33.11
C ARG A 324 -3.43 -2.86 -32.79
N GLY A 325 -2.67 -3.82 -33.31
CA GLY A 325 -1.24 -3.98 -33.10
C GLY A 325 -0.90 -5.24 -32.31
N GLU A 326 0.40 -5.52 -32.24
CA GLU A 326 0.98 -6.60 -31.44
C GLU A 326 1.63 -6.02 -30.19
N GLY A 327 1.54 -6.74 -29.07
CA GLY A 327 2.14 -6.32 -27.82
C GLY A 327 1.52 -7.01 -26.61
N THR A 328 1.76 -6.42 -25.44
CA THR A 328 1.22 -6.90 -24.17
C THR A 328 -0.06 -6.14 -23.81
N LEU A 329 -1.11 -6.86 -23.43
CA LEU A 329 -2.33 -6.26 -22.90
C LEU A 329 -2.22 -6.08 -21.39
N ILE A 330 -2.52 -4.88 -20.94
CA ILE A 330 -2.59 -4.49 -19.54
C ILE A 330 -4.04 -4.12 -19.23
N TRP A 331 -4.56 -4.68 -18.15
CA TRP A 331 -5.90 -4.43 -17.66
C TRP A 331 -5.86 -3.60 -16.38
N LEU A 332 -6.76 -2.63 -16.28
CA LEU A 332 -6.99 -1.86 -15.07
C LEU A 332 -8.49 -1.88 -14.76
N ALA A 333 -8.90 -2.82 -13.91
CA ALA A 333 -10.29 -2.99 -13.50
C ALA A 333 -10.85 -1.73 -12.82
N ALA A 334 -12.08 -1.33 -13.17
CA ALA A 334 -12.75 -0.21 -12.52
C ALA A 334 -13.16 -0.52 -11.06
N SER A 335 -13.32 -1.79 -10.71
CA SER A 335 -13.70 -2.26 -9.37
C SER A 335 -12.58 -2.11 -8.33
N ARG A 336 -11.35 -1.80 -8.74
CA ARG A 336 -10.20 -1.65 -7.85
C ARG A 336 -9.77 -0.18 -7.78
N ALA A 337 -9.81 0.38 -6.57
CA ALA A 337 -9.34 1.72 -6.27
C ALA A 337 -8.25 1.67 -5.18
N PRO A 338 -7.02 2.15 -5.44
CA PRO A 338 -6.51 2.63 -6.74
C PRO A 338 -6.48 1.51 -7.80
N ARG A 339 -6.59 1.89 -9.09
CA ARG A 339 -6.53 0.93 -10.19
C ARG A 339 -5.15 0.26 -10.22
N ILE A 340 -5.12 -1.07 -10.26
CA ILE A 340 -3.90 -1.87 -10.31
C ILE A 340 -3.73 -2.36 -11.74
N ALA A 341 -2.54 -2.14 -12.32
CA ALA A 341 -2.20 -2.64 -13.65
C ALA A 341 -1.87 -4.13 -13.59
N GLU A 342 -2.58 -4.93 -14.39
CA GLU A 342 -2.37 -6.38 -14.49
C GLU A 342 -2.06 -6.75 -15.93
N VAL A 343 -0.98 -7.51 -16.14
CA VAL A 343 -0.74 -8.15 -17.44
C VAL A 343 -1.75 -9.29 -17.60
N ILE A 344 -2.55 -9.25 -18.67
CA ILE A 344 -3.56 -10.27 -18.94
C ILE A 344 -3.18 -11.12 -20.15
N SER A 345 -3.69 -12.36 -20.17
CA SER A 345 -3.52 -13.23 -21.33
C SER A 345 -4.19 -12.64 -22.57
N SER A 346 -3.48 -12.67 -23.69
CA SER A 346 -4.02 -12.29 -24.99
C SER A 346 -4.17 -13.50 -25.91
N HIS A 347 -5.01 -13.35 -26.93
CA HIS A 347 -5.18 -14.32 -28.00
C HIS A 347 -5.41 -13.60 -29.34
N SER A 348 -5.26 -14.32 -30.44
CA SER A 348 -5.56 -13.83 -31.79
C SER A 348 -6.90 -14.36 -32.27
N ILE A 349 -7.57 -13.58 -33.12
CA ILE A 349 -8.82 -13.96 -33.78
C ILE A 349 -8.59 -13.88 -35.28
N ALA A 350 -8.86 -14.97 -36.01
CA ALA A 350 -8.61 -15.05 -37.45
C ALA A 350 -9.38 -13.99 -38.26
N ALA A 351 -10.57 -13.59 -37.79
CA ALA A 351 -11.36 -12.53 -38.40
C ALA A 351 -10.78 -11.12 -38.17
N TYR A 352 -9.89 -10.94 -37.17
CA TYR A 352 -9.29 -9.66 -36.78
C TYR A 352 -7.76 -9.72 -36.91
N PRO A 353 -7.22 -9.88 -38.14
CA PRO A 353 -5.78 -9.95 -38.34
C PRO A 353 -5.10 -8.64 -37.92
N GLY A 354 -3.98 -8.75 -37.22
CA GLY A 354 -3.22 -7.59 -36.73
C GLY A 354 -3.79 -6.95 -35.45
N TYR A 355 -4.66 -7.65 -34.73
CA TYR A 355 -5.16 -7.22 -33.41
C TYR A 355 -4.75 -8.20 -32.32
N THR A 356 -4.52 -7.67 -31.12
CA THR A 356 -4.30 -8.43 -29.89
C THR A 356 -5.58 -8.40 -29.05
N CYS A 357 -6.16 -9.57 -28.78
CA CYS A 357 -7.47 -9.69 -28.14
C CYS A 357 -7.41 -10.21 -26.71
N ALA A 358 -8.36 -9.82 -25.88
CA ALA A 358 -8.61 -10.38 -24.56
C ALA A 358 -10.12 -10.49 -24.26
N THR A 359 -10.48 -11.44 -23.40
CA THR A 359 -11.83 -11.57 -22.87
C THR A 359 -11.93 -10.83 -21.55
N ILE A 360 -12.83 -9.85 -21.48
CA ILE A 360 -13.01 -8.93 -20.36
C ILE A 360 -14.35 -9.22 -19.68
N PHE A 361 -14.37 -9.18 -18.35
CA PHE A 361 -15.52 -9.57 -17.52
C PHE A 361 -16.12 -8.42 -16.70
N GLU A 362 -15.54 -7.23 -16.74
CA GLU A 362 -16.02 -6.07 -15.99
C GLU A 362 -15.60 -4.76 -16.67
N PRO A 363 -16.21 -3.61 -16.33
CA PRO A 363 -15.74 -2.30 -16.79
C PRO A 363 -14.31 -1.99 -16.33
N GLY A 364 -13.58 -1.20 -17.12
CA GLY A 364 -12.19 -0.86 -16.84
C GLY A 364 -11.45 -0.34 -18.06
N LEU A 365 -10.13 -0.18 -17.90
CA LEU A 365 -9.25 0.32 -18.95
C LEU A 365 -8.43 -0.84 -19.53
N LEU A 366 -8.49 -1.02 -20.85
CA LEU A 366 -7.65 -1.96 -21.58
C LEU A 366 -6.57 -1.18 -22.35
N VAL A 367 -5.31 -1.55 -22.13
CA VAL A 367 -4.15 -0.87 -22.69
C VAL A 367 -3.29 -1.88 -23.43
N LEU A 368 -2.88 -1.55 -24.66
CA LEU A 368 -1.89 -2.28 -25.42
C LEU A 368 -0.56 -1.51 -25.39
N VAL A 369 0.49 -2.15 -24.91
CA VAL A 369 1.86 -1.61 -24.91
C VAL A 369 2.76 -2.43 -25.83
N GLN A 370 3.70 -1.76 -26.50
CA GLN A 370 4.63 -2.42 -27.43
C GLN A 370 5.81 -3.11 -26.72
N ALA A 371 6.19 -2.62 -25.54
CA ALA A 371 7.21 -3.26 -24.73
C ALA A 371 6.62 -4.44 -23.95
N ASN A 372 7.34 -5.57 -23.90
CA ASN A 372 7.02 -6.62 -22.94
C ASN A 372 7.47 -6.14 -21.55
N PRO A 373 6.56 -5.97 -20.58
CA PRO A 373 6.98 -5.65 -19.22
C PRO A 373 7.81 -6.82 -18.69
N SER A 374 9.02 -6.54 -18.23
CA SER A 374 9.81 -7.50 -17.46
C SER A 374 9.08 -7.76 -16.15
N LEU A 375 8.42 -8.91 -16.04
CA LEU A 375 7.86 -9.42 -14.78
C LEU A 375 8.97 -9.72 -13.76
#